data_AF-A0A0Q6RAQ4-F1
#
_entry.id   AF-A0A0Q6RAQ4-F1
#
_cell.length_a   1.000
_cell.length_b   1.000
_cell.length_c   1.000
_cell.angle_alpha   90.00
_cell.angle_beta   90.00
_cell.angle_gamma   90.00
#
_symmetry.space_group_name_H-M   'P 1'
#
loop_
_entity.id
_entity.type
_entity.pdbx_description
1 polymer ?
#
loop_
_entity_poly.entity_id
_entity_poly.type
_entity_poly.pdbx_seq_one_letter_code
_entity_poly.pdbx_strand_id
1 'polypeptide(L)'
;MDARGEFARGLAESTLSPLQIDTPAQGSTVTSPLRASGLACVFEATFGWELLQGGMVLEEGSAMSEEACPARAPWSLDLGPRQPGEYTLVITEYSMKDGSVASTDSKTFTVSGT
;
A
#
# COMPACT_ATOMS: atom_id res chain seq x y z
N MET A 1 34.26 29.64 23.75
CA MET A 1 33.14 30.52 23.35
C MET A 1 33.14 30.59 21.84
N ASP A 2 32.17 30.15 21.05
CA ASP A 2 30.93 29.40 21.27
C ASP A 2 30.66 28.70 19.92
N ALA A 3 30.49 27.38 19.93
CA ALA A 3 29.90 26.65 18.81
C ALA A 3 28.40 26.59 19.06
N ARG A 4 27.63 27.45 18.39
CA ARG A 4 26.16 27.44 18.43
C ARG A 4 25.58 27.56 17.03
N GLY A 5 25.66 26.46 16.31
CA GLY A 5 24.67 26.11 15.30
C GLY A 5 23.88 24.94 15.88
N GLU A 6 22.74 25.22 16.47
CA GLU A 6 21.80 24.19 16.89
C GLU A 6 21.33 23.48 15.62
N PHE A 7 21.84 22.28 15.38
CA PHE A 7 21.21 21.36 14.44
C PHE A 7 19.86 21.01 15.05
N ALA A 8 18.82 21.77 14.68
CA ALA A 8 17.46 21.33 14.84
C ALA A 8 17.36 20.02 14.04
N ARG A 9 17.41 18.89 14.75
CA ARG A 9 17.05 17.59 14.21
C ARG A 9 15.56 17.68 13.93
N GLY A 10 15.21 18.21 12.76
CA GLY A 10 13.87 18.15 12.21
C GLY A 10 13.39 16.72 12.43
N LEU A 11 12.21 16.60 13.04
CA LEU A 11 11.58 15.34 13.40
C LEU A 11 11.84 14.34 12.28
N ALA A 12 12.42 13.20 12.63
CA ALA A 12 12.59 12.10 11.69
C ALA A 12 11.19 11.58 11.34
N GLU A 13 10.48 12.29 10.47
CA GLU A 13 9.41 11.74 9.66
C GLU A 13 10.12 10.79 8.70
N SER A 14 10.43 9.60 9.21
CA SER A 14 10.99 8.51 8.45
C SER A 14 10.19 8.39 7.16
N THR A 15 10.90 8.45 6.03
CA THR A 15 10.49 8.38 4.62
C THR A 15 9.67 7.12 4.29
N LEU A 16 8.58 6.89 5.01
CA LEU A 16 7.69 5.76 4.86
C LEU A 16 6.33 6.30 4.45
N SER A 17 5.84 5.87 3.29
CA SER A 17 4.49 6.17 2.84
C SER A 17 3.48 5.81 3.94
N PRO A 18 2.42 6.63 4.15
CA PRO A 18 1.37 6.32 5.12
C PRO A 18 0.64 5.01 4.76
N LEU A 19 0.66 4.64 3.48
CA LEU A 19 0.09 3.42 2.94
C LEU A 19 1.19 2.60 2.24
N GLN A 20 1.35 1.33 2.60
CA GLN A 20 2.45 0.48 2.12
C GLN A 20 1.98 -0.97 1.88
N ILE A 21 2.38 -1.55 0.74
CA ILE A 21 2.27 -2.97 0.42
C ILE A 21 3.58 -3.68 0.80
N ASP A 22 3.48 -4.68 1.66
CA ASP A 22 4.61 -5.55 2.05
C ASP A 22 4.64 -6.85 1.25
N THR A 23 3.46 -7.40 0.97
CA THR A 23 3.30 -8.62 0.17
C THR A 23 2.14 -8.42 -0.79
N PRO A 24 2.30 -8.77 -2.08
CA PRO A 24 3.55 -9.18 -2.74
C PRO A 24 4.60 -8.06 -2.81
N ALA A 25 5.88 -8.42 -2.77
CA ALA A 25 6.97 -7.47 -2.98
C ALA A 25 7.13 -7.14 -4.48
N GLN A 26 7.76 -6.01 -4.79
CA GLN A 26 7.98 -5.58 -6.17
C GLN A 26 8.82 -6.61 -6.93
N GLY A 27 8.34 -7.01 -8.11
CA GLY A 27 8.97 -8.00 -8.98
C GLY A 27 8.96 -9.43 -8.43
N SER A 28 8.26 -9.69 -7.32
CA SER A 28 8.22 -11.04 -6.74
C SER A 28 7.35 -11.99 -7.55
N THR A 29 7.60 -13.29 -7.37
CA THR A 29 6.70 -14.35 -7.83
C THR A 29 5.94 -14.91 -6.63
N VAL A 30 4.62 -15.00 -6.74
CA VAL A 30 3.73 -15.54 -5.71
C VAL A 30 2.85 -16.65 -6.28
N THR A 31 2.31 -17.50 -5.40
CA THR A 31 1.39 -18.58 -5.77
C THR A 31 -0.07 -18.13 -5.70
N SER A 32 -0.94 -18.89 -6.36
CA SER A 32 -2.40 -18.76 -6.24
C SER A 32 -2.92 -19.64 -5.08
N PRO A 33 -3.88 -19.20 -4.25
CA PRO A 33 -4.62 -17.93 -4.30
C PRO A 33 -3.78 -16.72 -3.87
N LEU A 34 -4.09 -15.57 -4.47
CA LEU A 34 -3.38 -14.32 -4.23
C LEU A 34 -3.87 -13.65 -2.94
N ARG A 35 -2.92 -13.32 -2.06
CA ARG A 35 -3.14 -12.50 -0.88
C ARG A 35 -2.19 -11.31 -0.89
N ALA A 36 -2.70 -10.16 -0.48
CA ALA A 36 -1.89 -8.98 -0.24
C ALA A 36 -1.97 -8.55 1.23
N SER A 37 -0.91 -7.94 1.72
CA SER A 37 -0.83 -7.40 3.06
C SER A 37 0.17 -6.26 3.14
N GLY A 38 0.01 -5.44 4.17
CA GLY A 38 0.97 -4.39 4.46
C GLY A 38 0.58 -3.59 5.70
N LEU A 39 1.04 -2.35 5.74
CA LEU A 39 0.80 -1.42 6.83
C LEU A 39 0.15 -0.14 6.31
N ALA A 40 -0.78 0.40 7.09
CA ALA A 40 -1.39 1.69 6.82
C ALA A 40 -1.50 2.53 8.10
N CYS A 41 -1.23 3.82 7.97
CA CYS A 41 -1.72 4.87 8.86
C CYS A 41 -2.44 5.83 7.92
N VAL A 42 -3.74 5.62 7.72
CA VAL A 42 -4.59 6.43 6.85
C VAL A 42 -5.78 6.98 7.64
N PHE A 43 -6.37 8.07 7.15
CA PHE A 43 -7.55 8.65 7.78
C PHE A 43 -8.73 7.65 7.74
N GLU A 44 -9.42 7.45 8.87
CA GLU A 44 -10.52 6.48 9.03
C GLU A 44 -10.16 5.01 8.68
N ALA A 45 -8.87 4.67 8.70
CA ALA A 45 -8.35 3.34 8.37
C ALA A 45 -8.69 2.85 6.95
N THR A 46 -9.25 3.68 6.06
CA THR A 46 -9.81 3.24 4.78
C THR A 46 -8.94 3.65 3.59
N PHE A 47 -8.77 2.75 2.64
CA PHE A 47 -8.08 2.99 1.37
C PHE A 47 -8.75 2.25 0.21
N GLY A 48 -8.58 2.75 -1.00
CA GLY A 48 -8.98 2.08 -2.24
C GLY A 48 -7.89 1.13 -2.74
N TRP A 49 -8.28 0.11 -3.48
CA TRP A 49 -7.35 -0.79 -4.17
C TRP A 49 -7.83 -1.13 -5.57
N GLU A 50 -6.87 -1.36 -6.47
CA GLU A 50 -7.09 -1.79 -7.84
C GLU A 50 -6.10 -2.92 -8.17
N LEU A 51 -6.58 -4.00 -8.76
CA LEU A 51 -5.78 -5.08 -9.31
C LEU A 51 -5.82 -5.00 -10.84
N LEU A 52 -4.65 -4.78 -11.45
CA LEU A 52 -4.50 -4.61 -12.88
C LEU A 52 -3.77 -5.79 -13.52
N GLN A 53 -4.09 -6.05 -14.79
CA GLN A 53 -3.34 -6.95 -15.67
C GLN A 53 -3.27 -6.37 -17.08
N GLY A 54 -2.07 -6.32 -17.67
CA GLY A 54 -1.86 -5.70 -18.99
C GLY A 54 -2.30 -4.23 -19.06
N GLY A 55 -2.25 -3.51 -17.93
CA GLY A 55 -2.68 -2.10 -17.83
C GLY A 55 -4.20 -1.88 -17.70
N MET A 56 -5.01 -2.94 -17.64
CA MET A 56 -6.45 -2.84 -17.42
C MET A 56 -6.80 -3.21 -15.98
N VAL A 57 -7.71 -2.45 -15.36
CA VAL A 57 -8.29 -2.81 -14.05
C VAL A 57 -9.14 -4.06 -14.23
N LEU A 58 -8.79 -5.12 -13.51
CA LEU A 58 -9.56 -6.36 -13.46
C LEU A 58 -10.59 -6.32 -12.34
N GLU A 59 -10.15 -5.86 -11.17
CA GLU A 59 -10.95 -5.77 -9.95
C GLU A 59 -10.52 -4.55 -9.16
N GLU A 60 -11.45 -3.93 -8.44
CA GLU A 60 -11.22 -2.78 -7.58
C GLU A 60 -12.13 -2.83 -6.36
N GLY A 61 -11.78 -2.07 -5.33
CA GLY A 61 -12.63 -1.94 -4.15
C GLY A 61 -12.01 -1.04 -3.08
N SER A 62 -12.55 -1.17 -1.86
CA SER A 62 -12.03 -0.49 -0.67
C SER A 62 -11.67 -1.52 0.40
N ALA A 63 -10.68 -1.19 1.22
CA ALA A 63 -10.23 -2.01 2.33
C ALA A 63 -9.94 -1.14 3.55
N MET A 64 -9.84 -1.79 4.71
CA MET A 64 -9.49 -1.13 5.96
C MET A 64 -8.24 -1.75 6.59
N SER A 65 -7.41 -0.92 7.21
CA SER A 65 -6.45 -1.38 8.22
C SER A 65 -7.16 -1.67 9.54
N GLU A 66 -6.50 -2.43 10.41
CA GLU A 66 -7.07 -2.81 11.71
C GLU A 66 -7.36 -1.60 12.61
N GLU A 67 -6.59 -0.52 12.47
CA GLU A 67 -6.77 0.74 13.19
C GLU A 67 -6.47 1.94 12.26
N ALA A 68 -7.01 3.11 12.61
CA ALA A 68 -6.73 4.37 11.92
C ALA A 68 -5.49 5.07 12.50
N CYS A 69 -4.99 6.10 11.81
CA CYS A 69 -3.97 6.99 12.41
C CYS A 69 -4.41 7.52 13.79
N PRO A 70 -3.48 7.65 14.76
CA PRO A 70 -2.03 7.67 14.59
C PRO A 70 -1.34 6.28 14.61
N ALA A 71 -2.10 5.20 14.79
CA ALA A 71 -1.53 3.85 14.73
C ALA A 71 -1.19 3.49 13.28
N ARG A 72 0.01 2.94 13.06
CA ARG A 72 0.33 2.24 11.81
C ARG A 72 -0.08 0.78 12.00
N ALA A 73 -1.22 0.43 11.42
CA ALA A 73 -1.88 -0.85 11.63
C ALA A 73 -1.76 -1.75 10.38
N PRO A 74 -1.75 -3.08 10.58
CA PRO A 74 -1.74 -4.01 9.47
C PRO A 74 -3.07 -3.99 8.71
N TRP A 75 -3.00 -4.41 7.45
CA TRP A 75 -4.15 -4.72 6.62
C TRP A 75 -3.88 -6.00 5.84
N SER A 76 -4.95 -6.68 5.44
CA SER A 76 -4.87 -7.86 4.57
C SER A 76 -6.02 -7.89 3.58
N LEU A 77 -5.73 -8.38 2.38
CA LEU A 77 -6.66 -8.52 1.27
C LEU A 77 -6.57 -9.94 0.70
N ASP A 78 -7.71 -10.63 0.68
CA ASP A 78 -7.84 -11.88 -0.06
C ASP A 78 -8.34 -11.56 -1.46
N LEU A 79 -7.47 -11.76 -2.46
CA LEU A 79 -7.75 -11.52 -3.87
C LEU A 79 -8.09 -12.85 -4.57
N GLY A 80 -8.32 -13.93 -3.84
CA GLY A 80 -8.80 -15.19 -4.40
C GLY A 80 -7.88 -15.84 -5.46
N PRO A 81 -8.40 -16.82 -6.21
CA PRO A 81 -7.64 -17.52 -7.24
C PRO A 81 -7.32 -16.61 -8.43
N ARG A 82 -6.06 -16.68 -8.88
CA ARG A 82 -5.56 -15.99 -10.08
C ARG A 82 -4.94 -16.97 -11.06
N GLN A 83 -5.09 -16.66 -12.35
CA GLN A 83 -4.38 -17.36 -13.41
C GLN A 83 -2.90 -16.95 -13.38
N PRO A 84 -2.00 -17.79 -13.92
CA PRO A 84 -0.61 -17.41 -14.04
C PRO A 84 -0.45 -16.18 -14.93
N GLY A 85 0.38 -15.23 -14.52
CA GLY A 85 0.59 -13.99 -15.27
C GLY A 85 1.14 -12.85 -14.42
N GLU A 86 1.48 -11.74 -15.07
CA GLU A 86 1.88 -10.51 -14.39
C GLU A 86 0.66 -9.71 -13.96
N TYR A 87 0.71 -9.18 -12.75
CA TYR A 87 -0.31 -8.34 -12.13
C TYR A 87 0.33 -7.12 -11.49
N THR A 88 -0.44 -6.03 -11.37
CA THR A 88 -0.07 -4.86 -10.56
C THR A 88 -1.17 -4.59 -9.55
N LEU A 89 -0.83 -4.56 -8.27
CA LEU A 89 -1.71 -4.07 -7.22
C LEU A 89 -1.37 -2.62 -6.95
N VAL A 90 -2.39 -1.75 -6.96
CA VAL A 90 -2.30 -0.36 -6.56
C VAL A 90 -3.19 -0.16 -5.35
N ILE A 91 -2.69 0.52 -4.32
CA ILE A 91 -3.49 0.97 -3.18
C ILE A 91 -3.39 2.49 -3.06
N THR A 92 -4.51 3.14 -2.75
CA THR A 92 -4.65 4.59 -2.80
C THR A 92 -5.41 5.10 -1.57
N GLU A 93 -4.80 6.05 -0.86
CA GLU A 93 -5.51 6.87 0.13
C GLU A 93 -6.09 8.09 -0.57
N TYR A 94 -7.38 8.33 -0.38
CA TYR A 94 -8.06 9.52 -0.88
C TYR A 94 -8.25 10.53 0.24
N SER A 95 -8.03 11.81 -0.06
CA SER A 95 -8.31 12.93 0.83
C SER A 95 -9.82 13.05 1.04
N MET A 96 -10.28 12.92 2.29
CA MET A 96 -11.69 13.13 2.63
C MET A 96 -12.14 14.59 2.46
N LYS A 97 -11.21 15.54 2.24
CA LYS A 97 -11.55 16.95 2.03
C LYS A 97 -12.08 17.21 0.63
N ASP A 98 -11.53 16.56 -0.38
CA ASP A 98 -11.73 16.88 -1.79
C ASP A 98 -11.67 15.68 -2.75
N GLY A 99 -11.46 14.46 -2.24
CA GLY A 99 -11.33 13.24 -3.03
C GLY A 99 -10.02 13.11 -3.81
N SER A 100 -9.06 14.02 -3.61
CA SER A 100 -7.75 13.95 -4.26
C SER A 100 -6.93 12.76 -3.75
N VAL A 101 -5.96 12.28 -4.55
CA VAL A 101 -5.02 11.24 -4.10
C VAL A 101 -4.08 11.84 -3.05
N ALA A 102 -4.15 11.32 -1.83
CA ALA A 102 -3.28 11.72 -0.72
C ALA A 102 -1.97 10.90 -0.72
N SER A 103 -2.07 9.59 -0.95
CA SER A 103 -0.93 8.68 -1.02
C SER A 103 -1.25 7.49 -1.91
N THR A 104 -0.24 6.92 -2.54
CA THR A 104 -0.37 5.67 -3.31
C THR A 104 0.85 4.78 -3.11
N ASP A 105 0.64 3.47 -3.14
CA ASP A 105 1.70 2.49 -3.31
C ASP A 105 1.28 1.46 -4.38
N SER A 106 2.25 0.97 -5.13
CA SER A 106 2.01 -0.06 -6.15
C SER A 106 3.08 -1.14 -6.12
N LYS A 107 2.67 -2.35 -6.52
CA LYS A 107 3.55 -3.51 -6.65
C LYS A 107 3.17 -4.28 -7.90
N THR A 108 4.14 -4.43 -8.81
CA THR A 108 4.02 -5.37 -9.93
C THR A 108 4.66 -6.69 -9.54
N PHE A 109 4.00 -7.81 -9.79
CA PHE A 109 4.43 -9.14 -9.40
C PHE A 109 3.89 -10.20 -10.37
N THR A 110 4.46 -11.40 -10.33
CA THR A 110 4.03 -12.52 -11.16
C THR A 110 3.30 -13.55 -10.30
N VAL A 111 2.12 -13.99 -10.73
CA VAL A 111 1.49 -15.19 -10.19
C VAL A 111 2.00 -16.39 -10.97
N SER A 112 2.61 -17.36 -10.30
CA SER A 112 2.97 -18.64 -10.90
C SER A 112 1.79 -19.61 -10.85
N GLY A 113 1.63 -20.41 -11.91
CA GLY A 113 0.75 -21.57 -11.86
C GLY A 113 1.28 -22.62 -10.90
N THR A 114 0.36 -23.28 -10.20
CA THR A 114 0.64 -24.49 -9.44
C THR A 114 0.84 -25.67 -10.37
#